data_AF-A0A074K129-F1
#
_entry.id   AF-A0A074K129-F1
#
_cell.length_a   1.000
_cell.length_b   1.000
_cell.length_c   1.000
_cell.angle_alpha   90.00
_cell.angle_beta   90.00
_cell.angle_gamma   90.00
#
_symmetry.space_group_name_H-M   'P 1'
#
loop_
_entity.id
_entity.type
_entity.pdbx_description
1 polymer ?
#
loop_
_entity_poly.entity_id
_entity_poly.type
_entity_poly.pdbx_seq_one_letter_code
_entity_poly.pdbx_strand_id
1 'polypeptide(L)' 'MTRKNALFAGHEVGAENWAMLASLIANCKMSDVDPVSYLADTLRALLDGHPKSRIDELMPWNFTTASSLAA' A
#
# COMPACT_ATOMS: atom_id res chain seq x y z
N MET A 1 17.15 -2.23 -25.93
CA MET A 1 16.37 -3.00 -24.95
C MET A 1 16.93 -2.73 -23.55
N THR A 2 16.70 -1.52 -23.03
CA THR A 2 17.11 -1.13 -21.68
C THR A 2 15.91 -1.34 -20.74
N ARG A 3 16.09 -2.15 -19.70
CA ARG A 3 15.03 -2.50 -18.75
C ARG A 3 14.69 -1.27 -17.91
N LYS A 4 13.54 -0.66 -18.16
CA LYS A 4 12.99 0.49 -17.40
C LYS A 4 12.70 0.20 -15.91
N ASN A 5 13.01 -1.01 -15.42
CA ASN A 5 12.69 -1.50 -14.07
C ASN A 5 13.95 -1.81 -13.23
N ALA A 6 15.07 -1.11 -13.46
CA ALA A 6 16.31 -1.32 -12.71
C ALA A 6 16.42 -0.47 -11.42
N LEU A 7 15.29 -0.03 -10.84
CA LEU A 7 15.26 0.89 -9.69
C LEU A 7 15.88 0.31 -8.40
N PHE A 8 16.10 -1.01 -8.32
CA PHE A 8 16.60 -1.70 -7.13
C PHE A 8 17.84 -2.57 -7.40
N ALA A 9 18.49 -2.39 -8.55
CA ALA A 9 19.71 -3.13 -8.87
C ALA A 9 20.83 -2.75 -7.88
N GLY A 10 21.10 -3.62 -6.91
CA GLY A 10 22.21 -3.49 -5.95
C GLY A 10 21.84 -3.15 -4.50
N HIS A 11 20.56 -3.05 -4.14
CA HIS A 11 20.14 -2.74 -2.76
C HIS A 11 18.99 -3.65 -2.30
N GLU A 12 19.35 -4.76 -1.62
CA GLU A 12 18.43 -5.82 -1.17
C GLU A 12 17.28 -5.29 -0.31
N VAL A 13 17.58 -4.43 0.67
CA VAL A 13 16.58 -3.77 1.53
C VAL A 13 15.61 -2.90 0.71
N GLY A 14 16.09 -2.30 -0.39
CA GLY A 14 15.25 -1.49 -1.29
C GLY A 14 14.29 -2.36 -2.09
N ALA A 15 14.78 -3.52 -2.56
CA ALA A 15 13.96 -4.50 -3.26
C ALA A 15 12.90 -5.12 -2.33
N GLU A 16 13.24 -5.42 -1.08
CA GLU A 16 12.32 -5.95 -0.08
C GLU A 16 11.22 -4.93 0.27
N ASN A 17 11.60 -3.68 0.57
CA ASN A 17 10.63 -2.61 0.83
C ASN A 17 9.70 -2.39 -0.36
N TRP A 18 10.21 -2.42 -1.59
CA TRP A 18 9.39 -2.30 -2.78
C TRP A 18 8.44 -3.49 -2.97
N ALA A 19 8.91 -4.72 -2.73
CA ALA A 19 8.06 -5.91 -2.79
C ALA A 19 6.91 -5.84 -1.77
N MET A 20 7.17 -5.34 -0.57
CA MET A 20 6.16 -5.11 0.47
C MET A 20 5.12 -4.08 0.01
N LEU A 21 5.56 -2.92 -0.47
CA LEU A 21 4.66 -1.87 -0.98
C LEU A 21 3.85 -2.34 -2.19
N ALA A 22 4.49 -3.03 -3.13
CA ALA A 22 3.82 -3.58 -4.31
C ALA A 22 2.73 -4.60 -3.93
N SER A 23 2.99 -5.42 -2.90
CA SER A 23 2.01 -6.37 -2.37
C SER A 23 0.80 -5.67 -1.74
N LEU A 24 1.02 -4.59 -0.98
CA LEU A 24 -0.06 -3.76 -0.42
C LEU A 24 -0.91 -3.11 -1.52
N ILE A 25 -0.27 -2.54 -2.55
CA ILE A 25 -0.97 -1.94 -3.69
C ILE A 25 -1.80 -3.00 -4.44
N ALA A 26 -1.24 -4.19 -4.66
CA ALA A 26 -1.97 -5.29 -5.29
C ALA A 26 -3.20 -5.70 -4.48
N ASN A 27 -3.08 -5.77 -3.15
CA ASN A 27 -4.21 -6.08 -2.27
C ASN A 27 -5.30 -4.99 -2.32
N CYS A 28 -4.93 -3.70 -2.35
CA CYS A 28 -5.89 -2.59 -2.50
C CYS A 28 -6.69 -2.74 -3.80
N LYS A 29 -6.01 -3.07 -4.91
CA LYS A 29 -6.68 -3.31 -6.20
C LYS A 29 -7.63 -4.50 -6.17
N MET A 30 -7.27 -5.58 -5.47
CA MET A 30 -8.16 -6.75 -5.30
C MET A 30 -9.40 -6.42 -4.48
N SER A 31 -9.31 -5.44 -3.57
CA SER A 31 -10.41 -4.96 -2.73
C SER A 31 -11.18 -3.77 -3.31
N ASP A 32 -10.87 -3.33 -4.54
CA ASP A 32 -11.45 -2.12 -5.17
C ASP A 32 -11.24 -0.80 -4.39
N VAL A 33 -10.12 -0.70 -3.69
CA VAL A 33 -9.74 0.46 -2.87
C VAL A 33 -8.65 1.26 -3.55
N ASP A 34 -8.75 2.60 -3.51
CA ASP A 34 -7.68 3.47 -3.98
C ASP A 34 -6.42 3.31 -3.11
N PRO A 35 -5.28 2.86 -3.68
CA PRO A 35 -4.09 2.55 -2.89
C PRO A 35 -3.41 3.79 -2.30
N VAL A 36 -3.60 4.98 -2.90
CA VAL A 36 -2.97 6.21 -2.43
C VAL A 36 -3.70 6.73 -1.20
N SER A 37 -5.04 6.82 -1.25
CA SER A 37 -5.89 7.17 -0.12
C SER A 37 -5.72 6.17 1.02
N TYR A 38 -5.75 4.86 0.74
CA TYR A 38 -5.52 3.82 1.74
C TYR A 38 -4.20 4.02 2.50
N LEU A 39 -3.10 4.23 1.77
CA LEU A 39 -1.79 4.38 2.41
C LEU A 39 -1.71 5.67 3.23
N ALA A 40 -2.26 6.77 2.72
CA ALA A 40 -2.29 8.05 3.42
C ALA A 40 -3.07 7.95 4.75
N ASP A 41 -4.26 7.36 4.72
CA ASP A 41 -5.10 7.20 5.89
C ASP A 41 -4.51 6.20 6.89
N THR A 42 -3.91 5.11 6.40
CA THR A 42 -3.22 4.12 7.25
C THR A 42 -2.03 4.74 7.97
N LEU A 43 -1.21 5.51 7.27
CA LEU A 43 -0.08 6.23 7.88
C LEU A 43 -0.57 7.27 8.88
N ARG A 44 -1.67 7.96 8.57
CA ARG A 44 -2.29 8.92 9.51
C ARG A 44 -2.78 8.23 10.78
N ALA A 45 -3.50 7.12 10.67
CA ALA A 45 -3.95 6.33 11.81
C ALA A 45 -2.77 5.86 12.68
N LEU A 46 -1.67 5.42 12.05
CA LEU A 46 -0.45 5.04 12.78
C LEU A 46 0.16 6.22 13.55
N LEU A 47 0.22 7.41 12.94
CA LEU A 47 0.69 8.63 13.59
C LEU A 47 -0.23 9.07 14.74
N ASP A 48 -1.54 8.84 14.60
CA ASP A 48 -2.55 9.13 15.62
C ASP A 48 -2.57 8.09 16.76
N GLY A 49 -1.64 7.12 16.75
CA GLY A 49 -1.44 6.15 17.83
C GLY A 49 -2.31 4.91 17.72
N HIS A 50 -2.71 4.51 16.50
CA HIS A 50 -3.47 3.29 16.29
C HIS A 50 -2.79 2.08 16.94
N PRO A 51 -3.50 1.33 17.81
CA PRO A 51 -2.88 0.25 18.56
C PRO A 51 -2.57 -0.93 17.63
N LYS A 52 -1.35 -1.47 17.75
CA LYS A 52 -0.90 -2.64 16.98
C LYS A 52 -1.83 -3.85 17.12
N SER A 53 -2.49 -4.01 18.26
CA SER A 53 -3.46 -5.10 18.50
C SER A 53 -4.71 -5.03 17.61
N ARG A 54 -4.96 -3.88 16.95
CA ARG A 54 -6.11 -3.67 16.07
C ARG A 54 -5.66 -3.42 14.63
N ILE A 55 -4.53 -3.99 14.22
CA ILE A 55 -3.99 -3.83 12.86
C ILE A 55 -5.00 -4.30 11.78
N ASP A 56 -5.85 -5.27 12.11
CA ASP A 56 -6.89 -5.76 11.22
C ASP A 56 -7.85 -4.65 10.77
N GLU A 57 -8.11 -3.64 11.61
CA GLU A 57 -8.95 -2.48 11.27
C GLU A 57 -8.34 -1.65 10.12
N LEU A 58 -7.02 -1.69 9.95
CA LEU A 58 -6.29 -0.97 8.90
C LEU A 58 -6.17 -1.77 7.59
N MET A 59 -6.81 -2.93 7.47
CA MET A 59 -6.75 -3.70 6.22
C MET A 59 -7.58 -3.05 5.11
N PRO A 60 -7.17 -3.16 3.82
CA PRO A 60 -7.82 -2.44 2.72
C PRO A 60 -9.33 -2.69 2.62
N TRP A 61 -9.80 -3.91 2.87
CA TRP A 61 -11.23 -4.25 2.79
C TRP A 61 -12.11 -3.56 3.84
N ASN A 62 -11.53 -2.92 4.86
CA ASN A 62 -12.28 -2.10 5.82
C ASN A 62 -12.42 -0.64 5.38
N PHE A 63 -11.77 -0.24 4.28
CA PHE A 63 -11.88 1.10 3.72
C PHE A 63 -13.09 1.17 2.79
N THR A 64 -14.04 2.05 3.13
CA THR A 64 -15.27 2.27 2.35
C THR A 64 -15.10 3.26 1.19
N THR A 65 -13.91 3.83 1.02
CA THR A 65 -13.62 4.78 -0.05
C THR A 65 -13.46 4.02 -1.36
N ALA A 66 -14.56 3.91 -2.11
CA ALA A 66 -14.58 3.32 -3.44
C ALA A 66 -13.53 4.00 -4.32
N SER A 67 -12.75 3.18 -5.03
CA SER A 67 -11.81 3.65 -6.04
C SER A 67 -12.56 4.49 -7.09
N SER A 68 -12.31 5.80 -7.14
CA SER A 68 -12.87 6.67 -8.19
C SER A 68 -12.11 6.52 -9.52
N LEU A 69 -11.32 5.47 -9.72
CA LEU A 69 -10.55 5.26 -10.94
C LEU A 69 -11.42 4.68 -12.07
N ALA A 70 -12.49 5.39 -12.40
CA ALA A 70 -13.27 5.28 -13.62
C ALA A 70 -13.54 6.69 -14.16
N ALA A 71 -12.53 7.30 -14.77
CA ALA A 71 -12.65 8.44 -15.67
C ALA A 71 -11.53 8.41 -16.72
#